data_AF-A0A7S3SVE2-F1
#
_entry.id   AF-A0A7S3SVE2-F1
#
_cell.length_a   1.000
_cell.length_b   1.000
_cell.length_c   1.000
_cell.angle_alpha   90.00
_cell.angle_beta   90.00
_cell.angle_gamma   90.00
#
_symmetry.space_group_name_H-M   'P 1'
#
loop_
_entity.id
_entity.type
_entity.pdbx_description
1 polymer ?
#
loop_
_entity_poly.entity_id
_entity_poly.type
_entity_poly.pdbx_seq_one_letter_code
_entity_poly.pdbx_strand_id
1 'polypeptide(L)'
;CNTGLANWDSSWTFGKRAWCCKRTGMGCGKPTASPVAAPYDCDAGFATWKRGWSSGKKIWCCKHIGKGCEEAPEEKPAHDCLAGYSNWATGWSQAKKAWCCKNEGK
;
A
#
# COMPACT_ATOMS: atom_id res chain seq x y z
N CYS A 1 -43.64 -4.35 15.00
CA CYS A 1 -42.50 -5.04 14.37
C CYS A 1 -42.64 -6.57 14.35
N ASN A 2 -43.75 -7.15 14.85
CA ASN A 2 -44.02 -8.60 14.75
C ASN A 2 -44.70 -9.04 13.45
N THR A 3 -45.50 -8.17 12.82
CA THR A 3 -46.28 -8.54 11.63
C THR A 3 -45.38 -8.71 10.40
N GLY A 4 -45.33 -9.94 9.88
CA GLY A 4 -44.47 -10.30 8.74
C GLY A 4 -42.98 -10.32 9.10
N LEU A 5 -42.64 -10.60 10.36
CA LEU A 5 -41.23 -10.72 10.78
C LEU A 5 -40.54 -11.91 10.09
N ALA A 6 -41.27 -12.97 9.72
CA ALA A 6 -40.67 -14.14 9.07
C ALA A 6 -40.13 -13.86 7.66
N ASN A 7 -40.72 -12.91 6.94
CA ASN A 7 -40.36 -12.50 5.58
C ASN A 7 -40.11 -10.99 5.47
N TRP A 8 -39.61 -10.41 6.57
CA TRP A 8 -39.48 -8.96 6.72
C TRP A 8 -38.59 -8.34 5.63
N ASP A 9 -37.57 -9.07 5.16
CA ASP A 9 -36.64 -8.66 4.11
C ASP A 9 -37.28 -8.50 2.72
N SER A 10 -38.46 -9.06 2.49
CA SER A 10 -39.17 -8.91 1.21
C SER A 10 -40.48 -8.14 1.38
N SER A 11 -41.13 -8.28 2.54
CA SER A 11 -42.45 -7.72 2.80
C SER A 11 -42.44 -6.33 3.43
N TRP A 12 -41.36 -5.91 4.09
CA TRP A 12 -41.31 -4.59 4.73
C TRP A 12 -40.74 -3.56 3.77
N THR A 13 -41.32 -2.35 3.78
CA THR A 13 -40.73 -1.19 3.12
C THR A 13 -39.48 -0.72 3.88
N PHE A 14 -38.59 0.00 3.19
CA PHE A 14 -37.36 0.53 3.78
C PHE A 14 -37.61 1.30 5.08
N GLY A 15 -38.65 2.16 5.11
CA GLY A 15 -39.03 2.92 6.30
C GLY A 15 -39.46 2.04 7.47
N LYS A 16 -40.24 0.98 7.21
CA LYS A 16 -40.68 0.03 8.24
C LYS A 16 -39.51 -0.77 8.80
N ARG A 17 -38.57 -1.20 7.94
CA ARG A 17 -37.32 -1.87 8.35
C ARG A 17 -36.49 -0.95 9.25
N ALA A 18 -36.21 0.26 8.80
CA ALA A 18 -35.39 1.22 9.54
C ALA A 18 -36.01 1.59 10.90
N TRP A 19 -37.31 1.84 10.93
CA TRP A 19 -38.01 2.20 12.16
C TRP A 19 -38.07 1.05 13.16
N CYS A 20 -38.40 -0.16 12.69
CA CYS A 20 -38.44 -1.35 13.54
C CYS A 20 -37.06 -1.76 14.04
N CYS A 21 -36.04 -1.66 13.20
CA CYS A 21 -34.66 -1.89 13.59
C CYS A 21 -34.21 -0.90 14.68
N LYS A 22 -34.48 0.40 14.48
CA LYS A 22 -34.09 1.46 15.45
C LYS A 22 -34.81 1.35 16.79
N ARG A 23 -36.10 0.99 16.78
CA ARG A 23 -36.94 1.04 17.98
C ARG A 23 -37.02 -0.29 18.73
N THR A 24 -36.89 -1.41 18.03
CA THR A 24 -37.12 -2.76 18.59
C THR A 24 -36.00 -3.75 18.28
N GLY A 25 -34.99 -3.38 17.46
CA GLY A 25 -33.92 -4.28 17.05
C GLY A 25 -34.35 -5.41 16.10
N MET A 26 -35.62 -5.42 15.66
CA MET A 26 -36.17 -6.47 14.79
C MET A 26 -36.13 -6.07 13.32
N GLY A 27 -35.79 -7.02 12.45
CA GLY A 27 -35.71 -6.78 11.01
C GLY A 27 -34.60 -5.80 10.60
N CYS A 28 -33.52 -5.77 11.38
CA CYS A 28 -32.26 -5.20 10.91
C CYS A 28 -31.68 -6.21 9.93
N GLY A 29 -31.58 -5.83 8.64
CA GLY A 29 -30.82 -6.64 7.69
C GLY A 29 -29.46 -6.95 8.29
N LYS A 30 -29.02 -8.19 8.12
CA LYS A 30 -27.62 -8.50 8.37
C LYS A 30 -26.83 -7.43 7.62
N PRO A 31 -25.91 -6.69 8.27
CA PRO A 31 -24.99 -5.88 7.52
C PRO A 31 -24.29 -6.86 6.58
N THR A 32 -24.66 -6.85 5.30
CA THR A 32 -23.82 -7.36 4.22
C THR A 32 -22.69 -6.36 4.06
N ALA A 33 -21.97 -6.10 5.15
CA ALA A 33 -20.57 -5.84 5.07
C ALA A 33 -19.97 -7.20 4.73
N SER A 34 -20.07 -7.59 3.45
CA SER A 34 -18.92 -8.26 2.87
C SER A 34 -17.78 -7.32 3.20
N PRO A 35 -16.78 -7.72 4.00
CA PRO A 35 -15.55 -6.96 4.00
C PRO A 35 -15.21 -6.85 2.52
N VAL A 36 -15.10 -5.62 2.02
CA VAL A 36 -14.55 -5.40 0.68
C VAL A 36 -13.18 -6.02 0.79
N ALA A 37 -13.05 -7.27 0.34
CA ALA A 37 -11.81 -8.00 0.46
C ALA A 37 -10.79 -7.10 -0.18
N ALA A 38 -9.75 -6.74 0.58
CA ALA A 38 -8.69 -5.90 0.07
C ALA A 38 -8.32 -6.44 -1.31
N PRO A 39 -8.28 -5.60 -2.36
CA PRO A 39 -8.06 -6.07 -3.73
C PRO A 39 -6.73 -6.83 -3.86
N TYR A 40 -5.83 -6.65 -2.88
CA TYR A 40 -4.60 -7.38 -2.74
C TYR A 40 -4.38 -7.89 -1.31
N ASP A 41 -4.05 -9.18 -1.19
CA ASP A 41 -3.57 -9.78 0.06
C ASP A 41 -2.07 -9.53 0.23
N CYS A 42 -1.70 -8.64 1.15
CA CYS A 42 -0.31 -8.22 1.39
C CYS A 42 0.52 -9.22 2.21
N ASP A 43 -0.06 -10.34 2.65
CA ASP A 43 0.65 -11.41 3.35
C ASP A 43 0.96 -12.57 2.38
N ALA A 44 0.10 -12.78 1.37
CA ALA A 44 0.31 -13.78 0.34
C ALA A 44 1.64 -13.57 -0.43
N GLY A 45 2.56 -14.50 -0.22
CA GLY A 45 3.87 -14.48 -0.88
C GLY A 45 4.77 -13.33 -0.42
N PHE A 46 4.57 -12.82 0.81
CA PHE A 46 5.40 -11.71 1.30
C PHE A 46 6.89 -12.08 1.29
N ALA A 47 7.28 -13.30 1.65
CA ALA A 47 8.70 -13.71 1.63
C ALA A 47 9.42 -13.48 0.28
N THR A 48 8.68 -13.52 -0.84
CA THR A 48 9.22 -13.30 -2.19
C THR A 48 8.64 -12.06 -2.88
N TRP A 49 8.03 -11.15 -2.11
CA TRP A 49 7.23 -10.03 -2.62
C TRP A 49 7.96 -9.18 -3.67
N LYS A 50 9.27 -8.96 -3.51
CA LYS A 50 10.11 -8.16 -4.43
C LYS A 50 10.05 -8.68 -5.87
N ARG A 51 10.01 -10.01 -6.07
CA ARG A 51 9.88 -10.62 -7.41
C ARG A 51 8.47 -11.15 -7.70
N GLY A 52 7.76 -11.61 -6.67
CA GLY A 52 6.51 -12.32 -6.81
C GLY A 52 5.26 -11.43 -6.85
N TRP A 53 5.34 -10.19 -6.38
CA TRP A 53 4.21 -9.27 -6.44
C TRP A 53 4.21 -8.45 -7.72
N SER A 54 3.02 -8.25 -8.27
CA SER A 54 2.80 -7.26 -9.32
C SER A 54 3.03 -5.84 -8.80
N SER A 55 3.39 -4.91 -9.69
CA SER A 55 3.64 -3.51 -9.33
C SER A 55 2.45 -2.86 -8.63
N GLY A 56 1.22 -3.17 -9.08
CA GLY A 56 -0.01 -2.67 -8.44
C GLY A 56 -0.19 -3.17 -7.01
N LYS A 57 0.11 -4.45 -6.76
CA LYS A 57 0.08 -5.04 -5.41
C LYS A 57 1.12 -4.40 -4.50
N LYS A 58 2.36 -4.21 -4.97
CA LYS A 58 3.42 -3.53 -4.22
C LYS A 58 3.02 -2.12 -3.81
N ILE A 59 2.54 -1.31 -4.76
CA ILE A 59 2.10 0.07 -4.51
C ILE A 59 0.93 0.10 -3.52
N TRP A 60 -0.08 -0.74 -3.73
CA TRP A 60 -1.26 -0.75 -2.88
C TRP A 60 -0.92 -1.19 -1.45
N CYS A 61 -0.18 -2.28 -1.30
CA CYS A 61 0.24 -2.81 -0.01
C CYS A 61 1.18 -1.85 0.72
N CYS A 62 2.06 -1.16 0.01
CA CYS A 62 2.93 -0.14 0.60
C CYS A 62 2.09 1.04 1.10
N LYS A 63 1.13 1.53 0.30
CA LYS A 63 0.32 2.71 0.63
C LYS A 63 -0.70 2.48 1.74
N HIS A 64 -1.36 1.31 1.76
CA HIS A 64 -2.47 1.05 2.69
C HIS A 64 -2.07 0.22 3.91
N ILE A 65 -1.09 -0.67 3.75
CA ILE A 65 -0.70 -1.65 4.78
C ILE A 65 0.74 -1.40 5.27
N GLY A 66 1.54 -0.57 4.57
CA GLY A 66 2.95 -0.35 4.91
C GLY A 66 3.87 -1.54 4.60
N LYS A 67 3.42 -2.49 3.77
CA LYS A 67 4.16 -3.71 3.43
C LYS A 67 4.62 -3.70 1.97
N GLY A 68 5.82 -4.21 1.72
CA GLY A 68 6.33 -4.39 0.37
C GLY A 68 6.65 -3.08 -0.34
N CYS A 69 7.04 -2.07 0.42
CA CYS A 69 7.64 -0.86 -0.13
C CYS A 69 9.02 -1.21 -0.68
N GLU A 70 9.23 -0.99 -1.97
CA GLU A 70 10.60 -0.89 -2.48
C GLU A 70 11.19 0.37 -1.83
N GLU A 71 12.28 0.19 -1.09
CA GLU A 71 13.16 1.30 -0.78
C GLU A 71 13.49 1.94 -2.13
N ALA A 72 13.22 3.24 -2.24
CA ALA A 72 13.69 4.00 -3.40
C ALA A 72 15.15 3.58 -3.60
N PRO A 73 15.55 3.20 -4.83
CA PRO A 73 16.93 2.83 -5.06
C PRO A 73 17.76 3.92 -4.44
N GLU A 74 18.54 3.58 -3.41
CA GLU A 74 19.44 4.53 -2.78
C GLU A 74 20.14 5.19 -3.95
N GLU A 75 19.88 6.48 -4.14
CA GLU A 75 20.60 7.27 -5.11
C GLU A 75 22.02 7.24 -4.56
N LYS A 76 22.79 6.22 -4.98
CA LYS A 76 24.20 6.14 -4.70
C LYS A 76 24.71 7.51 -5.08
N PRO A 77 25.31 8.28 -4.16
CA PRO A 77 25.86 9.57 -4.53
C PRO A 77 26.76 9.28 -5.71
N ALA A 78 26.39 9.86 -6.87
CA ALA A 78 26.89 9.40 -8.16
C ALA A 78 28.42 9.41 -8.21
N HIS A 79 29.04 10.19 -7.32
CA HIS A 79 30.47 10.40 -7.24
C HIS A 79 30.92 10.56 -5.77
N ASP A 80 31.21 9.45 -5.09
CA ASP A 80 31.97 9.49 -3.83
C ASP A 80 33.42 9.95 -4.12
N CYS A 81 33.74 11.18 -3.73
CA CYS A 81 35.02 11.84 -3.97
C CYS A 81 36.14 11.37 -3.05
N LEU A 82 35.86 10.50 -2.09
CA LEU A 82 36.85 9.85 -1.24
C LEU A 82 37.18 8.44 -1.74
N ALA A 83 36.23 7.77 -2.41
CA ALA A 83 36.45 6.45 -2.99
C ALA A 83 37.54 6.47 -4.08
N GLY A 84 38.70 5.87 -3.76
CA GLY A 84 39.87 5.85 -4.64
C GLY A 84 40.51 7.23 -4.82
N TYR A 85 40.43 8.10 -3.81
CA TYR A 85 41.09 9.41 -3.88
C TYR A 85 42.61 9.29 -4.03
N SER A 86 43.26 8.29 -3.42
CA SER A 86 44.72 8.09 -3.52
C SER A 86 45.24 7.85 -4.94
N ASN A 87 44.39 7.39 -5.86
CA ASN A 87 44.70 7.19 -7.28
C ASN A 87 43.73 7.95 -8.19
N TRP A 88 43.14 9.05 -7.71
CA TRP A 88 42.09 9.80 -8.42
C TRP A 88 42.49 10.20 -9.85
N ALA A 89 43.76 10.53 -10.06
CA ALA A 89 44.28 10.98 -11.34
C ALA A 89 44.11 9.93 -12.46
N THR A 90 44.24 8.64 -12.14
CA THR A 90 44.16 7.53 -13.10
C THR A 90 42.92 6.64 -12.90
N GLY A 91 42.38 6.60 -11.69
CA GLY A 91 41.25 5.75 -11.32
C GLY A 91 39.87 6.38 -11.48
N TRP A 92 39.77 7.72 -11.60
CA TRP A 92 38.48 8.39 -11.75
C TRP A 92 38.12 8.66 -13.21
N SER A 93 36.85 8.42 -13.55
CA SER A 93 36.26 8.91 -14.80
C SER A 93 36.21 10.43 -14.83
N GLN A 94 36.18 11.02 -16.03
CA GLN A 94 36.09 12.47 -16.18
C GLN A 94 34.82 13.05 -15.52
N ALA A 95 33.70 12.33 -15.60
CA ALA A 95 32.45 12.71 -14.94
C ALA A 95 32.62 12.78 -13.41
N LYS A 96 33.32 11.80 -12.81
CA LYS A 96 33.60 11.79 -11.37
C LYS A 96 34.50 12.94 -10.95
N LYS A 97 35.55 13.24 -11.72
CA LYS A 97 36.43 14.40 -11.48
C LYS A 97 35.66 15.72 -11.57
N ALA A 98 34.86 15.90 -12.62
CA ALA A 98 34.09 17.13 -12.84
C ALA A 98 33.05 17.35 -11.74
N TRP A 99 32.38 16.29 -11.29
CA TRP A 99 31.39 16.39 -10.23
C TRP A 99 32.03 16.68 -8.88
N CYS A 100 33.12 15.99 -8.53
CA CYS A 100 33.83 16.19 -7.25
C CYS A 100 34.44 17.57 -7.11
N CYS A 101 35.04 18.10 -8.18
CA CYS A 101 35.57 19.46 -8.20
C CYS A 101 34.44 20.50 -8.00
N LYS A 102 33.28 20.28 -8.63
CA LYS A 102 32.15 21.21 -8.58
C LYS A 102 31.37 21.15 -7.25
N ASN A 103 31.25 19.98 -6.65
CA ASN A 103 30.32 19.75 -5.54
C ASN A 103 31.00 19.59 -4.17
N GLU A 104 32.21 19.02 -4.10
CA GLU A 104 32.94 18.80 -2.84
C GLU A 104 34.29 19.53 -2.76
N GLY A 105 34.73 20.19 -3.83
CA GLY A 105 36.02 20.90 -3.87
C GLY A 105 37.23 19.98 -3.74
N LYS A 106 37.09 18.70 -4.14
CA LYS A 106 38.14 17.67 -4.12
C LYS A 106 38.68 17.34 -5.49
#